data_AF-A6YAS8-F1
#
_entry.id   AF-A6YAS8-F1
#
_cell.length_a   1.000
_cell.length_b   1.000
_cell.length_c   1.000
_cell.angle_alpha   90.00
_cell.angle_beta   90.00
_cell.angle_gamma   90.00
#
_symmetry.space_group_name_H-M   'P 1'
#
loop_
_entity.id
_entity.type
_entity.pdbx_description
1 polymer ?
#
loop_
_entity_poly.entity_id
_entity_poly.type
_entity_poly.pdbx_seq_one_letter_code
_entity_poly.pdbx_strand_id
1 'polypeptide(L)' 'QRMGKNSNVGLIQLNRPKALNALCNGLIAELNQALQAFEEDPAVGAVVLTGGEKAFAAGADIKEMQSHTFQDCYSGGFLS' A
#
# COMPACT_ATOMS: atom_id res chain seq x y z
N GLN A 1 11.21 -0.77 -6.05
CA GLN A 1 12.31 -0.72 -7.04
C GLN A 1 12.47 0.72 -7.53
N ARG A 2 13.62 1.14 -8.07
CA ARG A 2 13.72 2.44 -8.77
C ARG A 2 13.57 2.25 -10.28
N MET A 3 12.92 3.20 -10.95
CA MET A 3 12.56 3.17 -12.37
C MET A 3 12.84 4.52 -13.04
N GLY A 4 12.72 4.53 -14.38
CA GLY A 4 12.90 5.71 -15.22
C GLY A 4 14.34 5.90 -15.71
N LYS A 5 14.53 6.81 -16.68
CA LYS A 5 15.83 7.07 -17.32
C LYS A 5 16.94 7.44 -16.33
N ASN A 6 16.58 8.14 -15.26
CA ASN A 6 17.51 8.60 -14.24
C ASN A 6 17.42 7.78 -12.93
N SER A 7 16.66 6.68 -12.91
CA SER A 7 16.42 5.87 -11.70
C SER A 7 15.97 6.71 -10.49
N ASN A 8 15.17 7.75 -10.73
CA ASN A 8 14.72 8.72 -9.72
C ASN A 8 13.23 8.56 -9.37
N VAL A 9 12.58 7.51 -9.86
CA VAL A 9 11.17 7.20 -9.55
C VAL A 9 11.11 5.91 -8.74
N GLY A 10 10.59 5.98 -7.52
CA GLY A 10 10.27 4.79 -6.73
C GLY A 10 9.05 4.07 -7.33
N LEU A 11 9.11 2.75 -7.46
CA LEU A 11 8.01 1.90 -7.90
C LEU A 11 7.65 0.94 -6.77
N ILE A 12 6.41 1.04 -6.30
CA ILE A 12 5.78 0.13 -5.34
C ILE A 12 4.64 -0.60 -6.05
N GLN A 13 4.67 -1.93 -6.02
CA GLN A 13 3.60 -2.76 -6.56
C GLN A 13 2.95 -3.55 -5.43
N LEU A 14 1.65 -3.36 -5.23
CA LEU A 14 0.86 -4.17 -4.30
C LEU A 14 0.77 -5.62 -4.80
N ASN A 15 1.04 -6.59 -3.93
CA ASN A 15 1.15 -8.00 -4.31
C ASN A 15 0.38 -8.95 -3.38
N ARG A 16 -0.94 -8.78 -3.33
CA ARG A 16 -1.91 -9.74 -2.79
C ARG A 16 -2.92 -10.16 -3.87
N PRO A 17 -2.48 -10.78 -4.98
CA PRO A 17 -3.33 -11.04 -6.15
C PRO A 17 -4.54 -11.94 -5.84
N LYS A 18 -4.41 -12.87 -4.88
CA LYS A 18 -5.53 -13.73 -4.43
C LYS A 18 -6.64 -12.97 -3.71
N ALA A 19 -6.33 -11.80 -3.14
CA ALA A 19 -7.26 -10.91 -2.47
C ALA A 19 -7.50 -9.62 -3.28
N LEU A 20 -7.13 -9.60 -4.57
CA LEU A 20 -7.21 -8.43 -5.44
C LEU A 20 -6.60 -7.17 -4.81
N ASN A 21 -5.50 -7.33 -4.07
CA ASN A 21 -4.85 -6.24 -3.33
C ASN A 21 -5.78 -5.51 -2.35
N ALA A 22 -6.70 -6.23 -1.71
CA ALA A 22 -7.46 -5.70 -0.58
C ALA A 22 -6.50 -5.16 0.51
N LEU A 23 -6.82 -4.00 1.06
CA LEU A 23 -6.02 -3.28 2.03
C LEU A 23 -6.24 -3.89 3.41
N CYS A 24 -5.26 -4.69 3.82
CA CYS A 24 -5.16 -5.27 5.15
C CYS A 24 -4.09 -4.55 5.98
N ASN A 25 -4.09 -4.70 7.31
CA ASN A 25 -3.12 -4.04 8.18
C ASN A 25 -1.67 -4.38 7.79
N GLY A 26 -1.40 -5.65 7.46
CA GLY A 26 -0.07 -6.08 7.01
C GLY A 26 0.37 -5.39 5.71
N LEU A 27 -0.53 -5.27 4.74
CA LEU A 27 -0.23 -4.61 3.46
C LEU A 27 0.01 -3.10 3.65
N ILE A 28 -0.76 -2.46 4.53
CA ILE A 28 -0.56 -1.04 4.87
C ILE A 28 0.78 -0.83 5.59
N ALA A 29 1.15 -1.72 6.51
CA ALA A 29 2.43 -1.64 7.19
C ALA A 29 3.62 -1.78 6.22
N GLU A 30 3.56 -2.74 5.30
CA GLU A 30 4.57 -2.91 4.24
C GLU A 30 4.64 -1.71 3.29
N LEU A 31 3.48 -1.15 2.91
CA LEU A 31 3.40 0.05 2.08
C LEU A 31 4.06 1.25 2.77
N ASN A 32 3.76 1.47 4.06
CA ASN A 32 4.36 2.54 4.85
C ASN A 32 5.87 2.40 4.95
N GLN A 33 6.37 1.18 5.18
CA GLN A 33 7.81 0.92 5.20
C GLN A 33 8.47 1.21 3.84
N ALA A 34 7.83 0.84 2.73
CA ALA A 34 8.35 1.11 1.40
C ALA A 34 8.33 2.61 1.05
N LEU A 35 7.29 3.33 1.47
CA LEU A 35 7.20 4.78 1.30
C LEU A 35 8.28 5.51 2.11
N GLN A 36 8.46 5.14 3.38
CA GLN A 36 9.50 5.70 4.26
C GLN A 36 10.90 5.53 3.63
N ALA A 37 11.20 4.34 3.10
CA ALA A 37 12.48 4.07 2.45
C ALA A 37 12.72 4.94 1.20
N PHE A 38 11.67 5.36 0.49
CA PHE A 38 11.80 6.28 -0.64
C PHE A 38 11.80 7.76 -0.24
N GLU A 39 11.15 8.11 0.88
CA GLU A 39 11.20 9.45 1.45
C GLU A 39 12.60 9.81 1.96
N GLU A 40 13.31 8.84 2.55
CA GLU A 40 14.68 9.00 3.05
C GLU A 40 15.74 9.06 1.94
N ASP A 41 15.34 8.82 0.68
CA ASP A 41 16.23 8.68 -0.46
C ASP A 41 16.24 9.95 -1.31
N PRO A 42 17.26 10.82 -1.19
CA PRO A 42 17.28 12.11 -1.88
C PRO A 42 17.40 11.98 -3.41
N ALA A 43 17.70 10.79 -3.94
CA ALA A 43 17.72 10.53 -5.37
C ALA A 43 16.31 10.30 -5.95
N VAL A 44 15.30 10.06 -5.11
CA VAL A 44 13.93 9.81 -5.53
C VAL A 44 13.15 11.13 -5.53
N GLY A 45 12.61 11.49 -6.69
CA GLY A 45 11.79 12.70 -6.87
C GLY A 45 10.30 12.42 -7.02
N ALA A 46 9.90 11.15 -7.19
CA ALA A 46 8.51 10.74 -7.31
C ALA A 46 8.35 9.25 -6.96
N VAL A 47 7.14 8.88 -6.51
CA VAL A 47 6.77 7.47 -6.28
C VAL A 47 5.54 7.12 -7.11
N VAL A 48 5.60 5.97 -7.78
CA VAL A 48 4.47 5.33 -8.45
C VAL A 48 4.03 4.15 -7.60
N LEU A 49 2.79 4.22 -7.12
CA LEU A 49 2.09 3.09 -6.52
C LEU A 49 1.21 2.44 -7.58
N THR A 50 1.31 1.12 -7.74
CA THR A 50 0.51 0.34 -8.68
C THR A 50 0.07 -1.00 -8.08
N GLY A 51 -0.85 -1.68 -8.76
CA GLY A 51 -1.19 -3.08 -8.47
C GLY A 51 -0.67 -4.03 -9.55
N GLY A 52 -1.14 -5.27 -9.50
CA GLY A 52 -0.82 -6.27 -10.51
C GLY A 52 -1.70 -6.15 -11.75
N GLU A 53 -1.57 -7.11 -12.67
CA GLU A 53 -2.29 -7.11 -13.96
C GLU A 53 -3.81 -7.00 -13.86
N LYS A 54 -4.40 -7.56 -12.79
CA LYS A 54 -5.86 -7.67 -12.66
C LYS A 54 -6.50 -6.50 -11.93
N ALA A 55 -5.80 -5.89 -10.99
CA ALA A 55 -6.37 -4.88 -10.10
C ALA A 55 -5.28 -4.03 -9.46
N PHE A 56 -5.60 -2.75 -9.26
CA PHE A 56 -4.85 -1.87 -8.38
C PHE A 56 -4.99 -2.31 -6.91
N ALA A 57 -6.18 -2.10 -6.33
CA ALA A 57 -6.60 -2.53 -5.00
C ALA A 57 -8.13 -2.65 -4.94
N ALA A 58 -8.65 -3.68 -4.26
CA ALA A 58 -10.08 -3.92 -4.10
C ALA A 58 -10.74 -3.13 -2.95
N GLY A 59 -10.02 -2.18 -2.32
CA GLY A 59 -10.49 -1.44 -1.15
C GLY A 59 -10.20 -2.19 0.16
N ALA A 60 -10.95 -1.91 1.23
CA ALA A 60 -10.71 -2.50 2.55
C ALA A 60 -10.87 -4.04 2.56
N ASP A 61 -10.04 -4.73 3.31
CA ASP A 61 -10.12 -6.19 3.47
C ASP A 61 -11.29 -6.58 4.39
N ILE A 62 -12.45 -6.87 3.80
CA ILE A 62 -13.69 -7.24 4.52
C ILE A 62 -13.45 -8.42 5.49
N LYS A 63 -12.56 -9.37 5.15
CA LYS A 63 -12.29 -10.52 6.02
C LYS A 63 -11.56 -10.12 7.30
N GLU A 64 -10.69 -9.11 7.22
CA GLU A 64 -10.02 -8.55 8.40
C GLU A 64 -10.97 -7.63 9.17
N MET A 65 -11.83 -6.88 8.49
CA MET A 65 -12.86 -6.06 9.13
C MET A 65 -13.90 -6.89 9.89
N GLN A 66 -14.15 -8.15 9.50
CA GLN A 66 -15.10 -9.04 10.20
C GLN A 66 -14.71 -9.32 11.66
N SER A 67 -13.42 -9.25 12.00
CA SER A 67 -12.93 -9.44 13.37
C SER A 67 -12.92 -8.16 14.21
N HIS A 68 -13.20 -7.00 13.60
CA HIS A 68 -13.22 -5.70 14.28
C HIS A 68 -14.65 -5.21 14.45
N THR A 69 -14.98 -4.67 15.63
CA THR A 69 -16.28 -4.04 15.82
C THR A 69 -16.32 -2.71 15.05
N PHE A 70 -17.50 -2.24 14.67
CA PHE A 70 -17.66 -0.95 13.96
C PHE A 70 -16.97 0.22 14.70
N GLN A 71 -16.92 0.17 16.04
CA GLN A 71 -16.23 1.16 16.86
C GLN A 71 -14.70 1.13 16.68
N ASP A 72 -14.09 -0.04 16.43
CA ASP A 72 -12.65 -0.19 16.23
C ASP A 72 -12.22 0.39 14.87
N CYS A 73 -13.00 0.16 13.81
CA CYS A 73 -12.71 0.69 12.48
C CYS A 73 -12.86 2.22 12.39
N TYR A 74 -13.79 2.81 13.15
CA TYR A 74 -14.02 4.26 13.16
C TYR A 74 -13.04 5.01 14.07
N SER A 75 -12.63 4.40 15.20
CA SER A 75 -11.81 5.08 16.21
C SER A 75 -10.31 4.79 16.09
N GLY A 76 -9.92 3.74 15.34
CA GLY A 76 -8.54 3.26 15.22
C GLY A 76 -7.69 3.89 14.11
N GLY A 77 -8.16 4.97 13.46
CA GLY A 77 -7.38 5.68 12.44
C GLY A 77 -7.24 4.96 11.10
N PHE A 78 -8.12 4.01 10.78
CA PHE A 78 -8.11 3.32 9.48
C PHE A 78 -8.39 4.26 8.29
N LEU A 79 -8.92 5.46 8.54
CA LEU A 79 -9.28 6.47 7.54
C LEU A 79 -8.60 7.85 7.76
N SER A 80 -7.71 7.98 8.74
CA SER A 80 -7.03 9.25 9.08
C SER A 80 -5.54 9.19 8.81
#